data_AF-A0A1Y3AYS4-F1
#
_entry.id   AF-A0A1Y3AYS4-F1
#
_cell.length_a   1.000
_cell.length_b   1.000
_cell.length_c   1.000
_cell.angle_alpha   90.00
_cell.angle_beta   90.00
_cell.angle_gamma   90.00
#
_symmetry.space_group_name_H-M   'P 1'
#
loop_
_entity.id
_entity.type
_entity.pdbx_description
1 polymer ?
#
loop_
_entity_poly.entity_id
_entity_poly.type
_entity_poly.pdbx_seq_one_letter_code
_entity_poly.pdbx_strand_id
1 'polypeptide(L)'
;MANIERQCDNLPYCTWTPWSEWTNCSSDCNGSSKRTRQCLDFSGNAVDKDFCQGPYIETMKCECKKTFEWTDWFINDLNTYEVVEQRNEIVMHKNNILPKHEQRVVSLKYCDNCGGHTYHFKGKDFLM
;
A
#
# COMPACT_ATOMS: atom_id res chain seq x y z
N MET A 1 -39.76 -30.19 31.60
CA MET A 1 -39.60 -30.41 30.15
C MET A 1 -40.23 -29.24 29.42
N ALA A 2 -39.44 -28.26 29.00
CA ALA A 2 -39.90 -27.25 28.05
C ALA A 2 -38.94 -27.32 26.86
N ASN A 3 -39.24 -28.21 25.92
CA ASN A 3 -38.61 -28.22 24.61
C ASN A 3 -39.15 -26.97 23.90
N ILE A 4 -38.39 -25.86 23.95
CA ILE A 4 -38.66 -24.71 23.11
C ILE A 4 -38.18 -25.13 21.72
N GLU A 5 -39.05 -25.82 20.99
CA GLU A 5 -38.88 -26.00 19.57
C GLU A 5 -38.81 -24.60 18.96
N ARG A 6 -37.63 -24.22 18.45
CA ARG A 6 -37.46 -23.07 17.56
C ARG A 6 -38.17 -23.42 16.25
N GLN A 7 -39.50 -23.38 16.29
CA GLN A 7 -40.36 -23.66 15.17
C GLN A 7 -40.31 -22.43 14.24
N CYS A 8 -39.42 -22.50 13.25
CA CYS A 8 -39.36 -21.55 12.14
C CYS A 8 -40.29 -22.02 11.01
N ASP A 9 -41.53 -22.40 11.32
CA ASP A 9 -42.44 -22.94 10.29
C ASP A 9 -43.20 -21.85 9.52
N ASN A 10 -43.01 -20.56 9.84
CA ASN A 10 -43.72 -19.46 9.16
C ASN A 10 -42.96 -18.11 9.13
N LEU A 11 -41.61 -18.11 9.16
CA LEU A 11 -40.86 -16.87 8.93
C LEU A 11 -40.54 -16.76 7.43
N PRO A 12 -41.20 -15.84 6.70
CA PRO A 12 -40.91 -15.62 5.29
C PRO A 12 -39.47 -15.13 5.16
N TYR A 13 -38.68 -15.89 4.41
CA TYR A 13 -37.37 -15.58 3.86
C TYR A 13 -36.72 -14.28 4.38
N CYS A 14 -35.80 -14.38 5.35
CA CYS A 14 -35.00 -13.25 5.78
C CYS A 14 -33.93 -12.93 4.72
N THR A 15 -33.68 -11.65 4.48
CA THR A 15 -32.72 -11.20 3.47
C THR A 15 -31.71 -10.22 4.06
N TRP A 16 -30.51 -10.23 3.48
CA TRP A 16 -29.49 -9.24 3.81
C TRP A 16 -29.83 -7.89 3.18
N THR A 17 -29.58 -6.81 3.92
CA THR A 17 -29.45 -5.48 3.31
C THR A 17 -28.28 -5.46 2.32
N PRO A 18 -28.24 -4.44 1.43
CA PRO A 18 -27.00 -4.07 0.78
C PRO A 18 -25.87 -3.91 1.81
N TRP A 19 -24.65 -4.20 1.38
CA TRP A 19 -23.48 -3.90 2.18
C TRP A 19 -23.35 -2.41 2.43
N SER A 20 -22.87 -2.04 3.62
CA SER A 20 -22.40 -0.69 3.89
C SER A 20 -21.23 -0.35 2.99
N GLU A 21 -20.93 0.94 2.90
CA GLU A 21 -19.64 1.41 2.40
C GLU A 21 -18.50 0.81 3.22
N TRP A 22 -17.35 0.65 2.57
CA TRP A 22 -16.11 0.26 3.21
C TRP A 22 -15.65 1.35 4.18
N THR A 23 -15.21 0.96 5.38
CA THR A 23 -14.57 1.90 6.31
C THR A 23 -13.25 2.39 5.72
N ASN A 24 -12.80 3.57 6.17
CA ASN A 24 -11.42 3.97 5.92
C ASN A 24 -10.43 2.92 6.43
N CYS A 25 -9.28 2.84 5.76
CA CYS A 25 -8.20 1.96 6.19
C CYS A 25 -7.74 2.32 7.58
N SER A 26 -7.63 1.33 8.46
CA SER A 26 -7.17 1.52 9.84
C SER A 26 -5.71 2.01 9.94
N SER A 27 -4.93 1.86 8.86
CA SER A 27 -3.55 2.34 8.73
C SER A 27 -3.18 2.43 7.25
N ASP A 28 -2.26 3.34 6.92
CA ASP A 28 -1.72 3.52 5.57
C ASP A 28 -0.97 2.28 5.05
N CYS A 29 -0.46 1.44 5.96
CA CYS A 29 0.22 0.21 5.62
C CYS A 29 -0.16 -0.93 6.56
N ASN A 30 -0.44 -2.11 6.00
CA ASN A 30 -1.00 -3.25 6.72
C ASN A 30 -2.37 -2.99 7.42
N GLY A 31 -3.07 -1.91 7.06
CA GLY A 31 -4.42 -1.65 7.54
C GLY A 31 -5.45 -2.66 7.02
N SER A 32 -6.64 -2.61 7.61
CA SER A 32 -7.82 -3.34 7.12
C SER A 32 -8.98 -2.37 6.95
N SER A 33 -9.82 -2.66 5.96
CA SER A 33 -11.12 -2.02 5.76
C SER A 33 -12.21 -3.04 6.00
N LYS A 34 -13.34 -2.59 6.54
CA LYS A 34 -14.47 -3.44 6.91
C LYS A 34 -15.76 -2.90 6.32
N ARG A 35 -16.69 -3.79 6.01
CA ARG A 35 -18.08 -3.44 5.69
C ARG A 35 -19.04 -4.39 6.38
N THR A 36 -20.25 -3.93 6.66
CA THR A 36 -21.27 -4.70 7.37
C THR A 36 -22.60 -4.66 6.64
N ARG A 37 -23.49 -5.57 6.99
CA ARG A 37 -24.88 -5.62 6.50
C ARG A 37 -25.79 -6.12 7.61
N GLN A 38 -27.08 -5.81 7.52
CA GLN A 38 -28.08 -6.18 8.51
C GLN A 38 -29.03 -7.23 7.93
N CYS A 39 -29.50 -8.15 8.77
CA CYS A 39 -30.52 -9.12 8.37
C CYS A 39 -31.90 -8.50 8.60
N LEU A 40 -32.76 -8.53 7.58
CA LEU A 40 -34.13 -8.02 7.64
C LEU A 40 -35.13 -9.16 7.46
N ASP A 41 -36.25 -9.07 8.18
CA ASP A 41 -37.43 -9.88 7.89
C ASP A 41 -38.17 -9.36 6.63
N PHE A 42 -39.18 -10.09 6.19
CA PHE A 42 -40.07 -9.70 5.10
C PHE A 42 -40.79 -8.36 5.29
N SER A 43 -40.93 -7.90 6.53
CA SER A 43 -41.57 -6.63 6.88
C SER A 43 -40.56 -5.47 6.94
N GLY A 44 -39.28 -5.73 6.66
CA GLY A 44 -38.20 -4.75 6.68
C GLY A 44 -37.63 -4.45 8.07
N ASN A 45 -37.97 -5.23 9.10
CA ASN A 45 -37.47 -5.03 10.46
C ASN A 45 -36.12 -5.74 10.66
N ALA A 46 -35.27 -5.13 11.48
CA ALA A 46 -34.02 -5.74 11.91
C ALA A 46 -34.28 -7.02 12.71
N VAL A 47 -33.68 -8.12 12.28
CA VAL A 47 -33.70 -9.40 13.01
C VAL A 47 -32.28 -9.87 13.29
N ASP A 48 -32.16 -10.93 14.09
CA ASP A 48 -30.87 -11.53 14.38
C ASP A 48 -30.17 -12.00 13.09
N LYS A 49 -28.84 -11.82 13.03
CA LYS A 49 -28.02 -12.26 11.90
C LYS A 49 -28.12 -13.76 11.64
N ASP A 50 -28.45 -14.56 12.66
CA ASP A 50 -28.55 -16.01 12.57
C ASP A 50 -29.70 -16.48 11.65
N PHE A 51 -30.65 -15.58 11.33
CA PHE A 51 -31.73 -15.86 10.38
C PHE A 51 -31.31 -15.73 8.92
N CYS A 52 -30.23 -15.02 8.62
CA CYS A 52 -29.72 -14.85 7.26
C CYS A 52 -28.47 -15.70 7.05
N GLN A 53 -28.42 -16.47 5.95
CA GLN A 53 -27.25 -17.29 5.65
C GLN A 53 -26.06 -16.43 5.20
N GLY A 54 -24.90 -16.65 5.82
CA GLY A 54 -23.63 -16.04 5.43
C GLY A 54 -23.11 -14.98 6.41
N PRO A 55 -21.96 -14.35 6.12
CA PRO A 55 -21.33 -13.42 7.03
C PRO A 55 -22.06 -12.08 7.08
N TYR A 56 -22.17 -11.47 8.26
CA TYR A 56 -22.69 -10.11 8.44
C TYR A 56 -21.59 -9.04 8.34
N ILE A 57 -20.32 -9.46 8.34
CA ILE A 57 -19.14 -8.61 8.28
C ILE A 57 -18.15 -9.15 7.26
N GLU A 58 -17.59 -8.27 6.47
CA GLU A 58 -16.50 -8.57 5.54
C GLU A 58 -15.31 -7.68 5.85
N THR A 59 -14.10 -8.24 5.76
CA THR A 59 -12.86 -7.52 6.00
C THR A 59 -11.93 -7.72 4.82
N MET A 60 -11.38 -6.63 4.30
CA MET A 60 -10.34 -6.68 3.28
C MET A 60 -9.06 -6.00 3.76
N LYS A 61 -7.93 -6.44 3.23
CA LYS A 61 -6.63 -5.83 3.51
C LYS A 61 -6.48 -4.57 2.66
N CYS A 62 -6.02 -3.49 3.27
CA CYS A 62 -5.71 -2.29 2.54
C CYS A 62 -4.40 -2.44 1.76
N GLU A 63 -4.39 -1.89 0.55
CA GLU A 63 -3.16 -1.74 -0.22
C GLU A 63 -2.28 -0.67 0.44
N CYS A 64 -1.02 -1.00 0.71
CA CYS A 64 -0.04 0.01 1.09
C CYS A 64 0.09 1.01 -0.06
N LYS A 65 -0.17 2.29 0.20
CA LYS A 65 0.28 3.35 -0.70
C LYS A 65 1.80 3.36 -0.69
N LYS A 66 2.43 2.69 -1.65
CA LYS A 66 3.90 2.75 -1.82
C LYS A 66 4.26 4.16 -2.28
N THR A 67 4.61 5.02 -1.34
CA THR A 67 5.31 6.25 -1.65
C THR A 67 6.76 5.86 -1.92
N PHE A 68 7.07 5.71 -3.21
CA PHE A 68 8.45 5.52 -3.66
C PHE A 68 9.17 6.85 -3.56
N GLU A 69 9.98 7.02 -2.53
CA GLU A 69 10.87 8.17 -2.40
C GLU A 69 12.30 7.73 -2.73
N TRP A 70 13.10 8.64 -3.27
CA TRP A 70 14.53 8.42 -3.47
C TRP A 70 15.29 9.35 -2.53
N THR A 71 16.45 8.92 -2.04
CA THR A 71 17.36 9.85 -1.39
C THR A 71 17.79 10.93 -2.39
N ASP A 72 18.27 12.05 -1.85
CA ASP A 72 19.10 12.94 -2.66
C ASP A 72 20.32 12.17 -3.22
N TRP A 73 20.87 12.70 -4.31
CA TRP A 73 22.11 12.18 -4.87
C TRP A 73 23.27 12.49 -3.92
N PHE A 74 24.06 11.47 -3.59
CA PHE A 74 25.27 11.60 -2.80
C PHE A 74 26.46 11.01 -3.56
N ILE A 75 27.67 11.41 -3.18
CA ILE A 75 28.89 10.93 -3.81
C ILE A 75 29.21 9.53 -3.26
N ASN A 76 29.26 8.54 -4.15
CA ASN A 76 29.59 7.16 -3.81
C ASN A 76 31.07 6.84 -4.08
N ASP A 77 31.61 7.36 -5.19
CA ASP A 77 33.02 7.19 -5.55
C ASP A 77 33.58 8.47 -6.19
N LEU A 78 34.87 8.73 -5.98
CA LEU A 78 35.61 9.92 -6.40
C LEU A 78 36.97 9.53 -6.97
N ASN A 79 37.23 9.89 -8.22
CA ASN A 79 38.56 9.87 -8.79
C ASN A 79 38.96 11.27 -9.31
N THR A 80 40.17 11.41 -9.82
CA THR A 80 40.74 12.71 -10.24
C THR A 80 39.97 13.38 -11.38
N TYR A 81 39.13 12.65 -12.12
CA TYR A 81 38.46 13.13 -13.33
C TYR A 81 36.95 12.83 -13.38
N GLU A 82 36.42 12.02 -12.46
CA GLU A 82 35.03 11.56 -12.46
C GLU A 82 34.52 11.43 -11.02
N VAL A 83 33.24 11.78 -10.85
CA VAL A 83 32.46 11.64 -9.62
C VAL A 83 31.31 10.68 -9.92
N VAL A 84 31.21 9.60 -9.15
CA VAL A 84 30.05 8.70 -9.21
C VAL A 84 29.07 9.14 -8.14
N GLU A 85 27.92 9.64 -8.58
CA GLU A 85 26.81 9.96 -7.68
C GLU A 85 25.85 8.79 -7.64
N GLN A 86 25.37 8.45 -6.45
CA GLN A 86 24.37 7.41 -6.22
C GLN A 86 23.18 8.00 -5.46
N ARG A 87 21.99 7.47 -5.75
CA ARG A 87 20.82 7.62 -4.89
C ARG A 87 20.20 6.27 -4.64
N ASN A 88 19.60 6.11 -3.46
CA ASN A 88 18.97 4.86 -3.05
C ASN A 88 17.46 5.04 -2.96
N GLU A 89 16.72 4.00 -3.30
CA GLU A 89 15.28 3.93 -3.13
C GLU A 89 14.97 3.88 -1.62
N ILE A 90 14.22 4.85 -1.13
CA ILE A 90 13.67 4.92 0.23
C ILE A 90 12.43 4.03 0.25
N VAL A 91 12.63 2.72 0.16
CA VAL A 91 11.58 1.75 0.45
C VAL A 91 12.14 0.71 1.42
N MET A 92 11.54 0.67 2.61
CA MET A 92 11.68 -0.46 3.53
C MET A 92 10.98 -1.68 2.91
N HIS A 93 11.64 -2.36 1.98
CA HIS A 93 11.20 -3.67 1.51
C HIS A 93 11.22 -4.61 2.73
N LYS A 94 10.03 -4.96 3.23
CA LYS A 94 9.80 -5.83 4.40
C LYS A 94 10.46 -7.23 4.35
N ASN A 95 11.28 -7.54 3.34
CA ASN A 95 11.68 -8.90 2.99
C ASN A 95 13.18 -9.07 2.65
N ASN A 96 14.12 -8.42 3.37
CA ASN A 96 15.58 -8.62 3.15
C ASN A 96 16.06 -8.38 1.71
N ILE A 97 15.33 -7.60 0.91
CA ILE A 97 15.74 -7.21 -0.44
C ILE A 97 16.53 -5.92 -0.30
N LEU A 98 17.75 -5.89 -0.84
CA LEU A 98 18.57 -4.68 -0.87
C LEU A 98 17.80 -3.54 -1.56
N PRO A 99 17.84 -2.31 -1.02
CA PRO A 99 17.19 -1.17 -1.66
C PRO A 99 17.75 -0.99 -3.07
N LYS A 100 16.88 -0.76 -4.06
CA LYS A 100 17.36 -0.43 -5.40
C LYS A 100 18.22 0.83 -5.33
N HIS A 101 19.25 0.88 -6.15
CA HIS A 101 20.12 2.04 -6.26
C HIS A 101 20.24 2.45 -7.72
N GLU A 102 20.42 3.75 -7.97
CA GLU A 102 20.71 4.29 -9.28
C GLU A 102 22.02 5.08 -9.18
N GLN A 103 22.96 4.82 -10.11
CA GLN A 103 24.23 5.51 -10.20
C GLN A 103 24.30 6.39 -11.45
N ARG A 104 25.05 7.49 -11.39
CA ARG A 104 25.39 8.32 -12.55
C ARG A 104 26.82 8.81 -12.48
N VAL A 105 27.47 8.92 -13.62
CA VAL A 105 28.84 9.42 -13.73
C VAL A 105 28.84 10.90 -14.14
N VAL A 106 29.49 11.71 -13.32
CA VAL A 106 29.72 13.14 -13.56
C VAL A 106 31.20 13.34 -13.84
N SER A 107 31.53 13.78 -15.05
CA SER A 107 32.92 14.07 -15.41
C SER A 107 33.34 15.47 -14.95
N LEU A 108 34.53 15.57 -14.38
CA LEU A 108 35.16 16.82 -14.01
C LEU A 108 35.97 17.35 -15.20
N LYS A 109 35.52 18.44 -15.81
CA LYS A 109 36.22 19.10 -16.91
C LYS A 109 36.87 20.39 -16.42
N TYR A 110 38.16 20.55 -16.64
CA TYR A 110 38.83 21.82 -16.37
C TYR A 110 38.36 22.87 -17.39
N CYS A 111 38.10 24.08 -16.91
CA CYS A 111 37.56 25.20 -17.68
C CYS A 111 38.49 26.39 -17.53
N ASP A 112 39.27 26.63 -18.59
CA ASP A 112 40.26 27.70 -18.65
C ASP A 112 39.60 29.09 -18.54
N ASN A 113 38.43 29.25 -19.18
CA ASN A 113 37.71 30.53 -19.23
C ASN A 113 37.07 30.93 -17.89
N CYS A 114 36.95 30.00 -16.95
CA CYS A 114 36.40 30.24 -15.63
C CYS A 114 37.41 30.03 -14.50
N GLY A 115 38.67 29.72 -14.84
CA GLY A 115 39.77 29.58 -13.87
C GLY A 115 39.61 28.40 -12.91
N GLY A 116 38.91 27.32 -13.29
CA GLY A 116 38.63 26.21 -12.37
C GLY A 116 37.97 25.00 -13.02
N HIS A 117 37.50 24.07 -12.19
CA HIS A 117 36.80 22.86 -12.65
C HIS A 117 35.29 23.10 -12.84
N THR A 118 34.73 22.46 -13.86
CA THR A 118 33.29 22.41 -14.17
C THR A 118 32.81 20.97 -14.23
N TYR A 119 31.53 20.75 -13.89
CA TYR A 119 30.90 19.43 -13.91
C TYR A 119 30.14 19.23 -15.21
N HIS A 120 30.35 18.08 -15.86
CA HIS A 120 29.62 17.68 -17.06
C HIS A 120 29.03 16.28 -16.88
N PHE A 121 27.69 16.19 -16.93
CA PHE A 121 26.97 14.92 -16.87
C PHE A 121 27.29 14.07 -18.11
N LYS A 122 27.82 12.87 -17.90
CA LYS A 122 28.25 11.98 -18.99
C LYS A 122 27.11 11.10 -19.53
N GLY A 123 25.95 11.10 -18.87
CA GLY A 123 24.80 10.23 -19.16
C GLY A 123 24.55 9.21 -18.04
N LYS A 124 23.34 8.62 -18.01
CA LYS A 124 22.95 7.60 -17.01
C LYS A 124 23.42 6.22 -17.46
N ASP A 125 24.32 5.60 -16.71
CA ASP A 125 24.55 4.16 -16.79
C ASP A 125 23.67 3.48 -15.73
N PHE A 126 22.70 2.68 -16.19
CA PHE A 126 21.81 1.92 -15.30
C PHE A 126 22.51 0.63 -14.88
N LEU A 127 22.95 0.54 -13.62
CA LEU A 127 23.31 -0.74 -12.99
C LEU A 127 22.13 -1.22 -12.13
N MET A 128 21.80 -2.51 -12.26
CA MET A 128 20.65 -3.20 -11.65
C MET A 128 20.83 -3.52 -10.17
#